data_AF-A0AAE1FVW2-F1
#
_entry.id   AF-A0AAE1FVW2-F1
#
_cell.length_a   1.000
_cell.length_b   1.000
_cell.length_c   1.000
_cell.angle_alpha   90.00
_cell.angle_beta   90.00
_cell.angle_gamma   90.00
#
_symmetry.space_group_name_H-M   'P 1'
#
loop_
_entity.id
_entity.type
_entity.pdbx_description
1 polymer ?
#
loop_
_entity_poly.entity_id
_entity_poly.type
_entity_poly.pdbx_seq_one_letter_code
_entity_poly.pdbx_strand_id
1 'polypeptide(L)'
;MAHASLPPPGPLLLTAEGWKKFQFEWENYLEGAELTKKPSRVKTAYFLSFCGTAAQERYKSFTWVQEDDKHDIDKILKKFKEELMPTENRCIERFVFNTRQQQPGEPVAEFVADLLRLASTCQFEKLTPENVNEELILGKLVCGLPDSAVRHRLLEEGNNLTLDKAITIVQCAEQVA
;
A
#
# COMPACT_ATOMS: atom_id res chain seq x y z
N MET A 1 14.70 -25.43 30.78
CA MET A 1 14.25 -25.69 29.39
C MET A 1 14.92 -24.64 28.53
N ALA A 2 15.68 -25.02 27.51
CA ALA A 2 16.26 -24.06 26.59
C ALA A 2 15.10 -23.44 25.79
N HIS A 3 14.85 -22.14 25.96
CA HIS A 3 13.94 -21.42 25.07
C HIS A 3 14.52 -21.52 23.67
N ALA A 4 13.78 -22.11 22.73
CA ALA A 4 14.19 -22.16 21.34
C ALA A 4 14.44 -20.72 20.86
N SER A 5 15.66 -20.46 20.39
CA SER A 5 16.00 -19.14 19.86
C SER A 5 15.14 -18.89 18.62
N LEU A 6 14.34 -17.82 18.65
CA LEU A 6 13.55 -17.39 17.50
C LEU A 6 14.49 -17.20 16.30
N PRO A 7 14.16 -17.74 15.12
CA PRO A 7 14.97 -17.50 13.94
C PRO A 7 15.00 -15.99 13.64
N PRO A 8 16.18 -15.41 13.36
CA PRO A 8 16.25 -14.02 12.96
C PRO A 8 15.57 -13.81 11.60
N PRO A 9 15.18 -12.56 11.27
CA PRO A 9 14.68 -12.22 9.94
C PRO A 9 15.67 -12.64 8.84
N GLY A 10 15.14 -13.00 7.67
CA GLY A 10 16.00 -13.22 6.49
C GLY A 10 16.69 -11.93 6.06
N PRO A 11 17.72 -11.97 5.19
CA PRO A 11 18.37 -10.75 4.72
C PRO A 11 17.38 -9.80 4.03
N LEU A 12 17.57 -8.50 4.21
CA LEU A 12 16.74 -7.48 3.56
C LEU A 12 17.04 -7.46 2.06
N LEU A 13 16.06 -7.84 1.26
CA LEU A 13 16.09 -7.66 -0.19
C LEU A 13 15.76 -6.20 -0.52
N LEU A 14 16.61 -5.51 -1.28
CA LEU A 14 16.49 -4.09 -1.63
C LEU A 14 15.43 -3.83 -2.72
N THR A 15 14.20 -4.26 -2.44
CA THR A 15 12.99 -4.09 -3.27
C THR A 15 11.83 -3.66 -2.37
N ALA A 16 10.75 -3.14 -2.94
CA ALA A 16 9.57 -2.73 -2.17
C ALA A 16 8.92 -3.92 -1.43
N GLU A 17 8.74 -5.05 -2.11
CA GLU A 17 8.20 -6.29 -1.53
C GLU A 17 9.14 -6.88 -0.50
N GLY A 18 10.46 -6.86 -0.79
CA GLY A 18 11.50 -7.28 0.13
C GLY A 18 11.50 -6.47 1.43
N TRP A 19 11.33 -5.16 1.34
CA TRP A 19 11.18 -4.28 2.49
C TRP A 19 9.93 -4.61 3.31
N LYS A 20 8.75 -4.73 2.68
CA LYS A 20 7.49 -5.07 3.37
C LYS A 20 7.61 -6.39 4.13
N LYS A 21 8.18 -7.41 3.48
CA LYS A 21 8.41 -8.72 4.10
C LYS A 21 9.38 -8.63 5.28
N PHE A 22 10.55 -8.00 5.08
CA PHE A 22 11.56 -7.87 6.13
C PHE A 22 11.03 -7.06 7.31
N GLN A 23 10.30 -5.97 7.07
CA GLN A 23 9.71 -5.14 8.11
C GLN A 23 8.76 -5.95 9.00
N PHE A 24 7.88 -6.76 8.40
CA PHE A 24 7.00 -7.66 9.14
C PHE A 24 7.78 -8.70 9.96
N GLU A 25 8.81 -9.32 9.38
CA GLU A 25 9.66 -10.29 10.10
C GLU A 25 10.42 -9.64 11.26
N TRP A 26 10.93 -8.41 11.05
CA TRP A 26 11.65 -7.62 12.05
C TRP A 26 10.76 -7.23 13.23
N GLU A 27 9.53 -6.75 12.98
CA GLU A 27 8.57 -6.38 14.03
C GLU A 27 8.19 -7.60 14.89
N ASN A 28 7.91 -8.74 14.26
CA ASN A 28 7.64 -10.00 14.98
C ASN A 28 8.85 -10.47 15.80
N TYR A 29 10.06 -10.35 15.25
CA TYR A 29 11.28 -10.71 15.96
C TYR A 29 11.51 -9.82 17.18
N LEU A 30 11.28 -8.51 17.07
CA LEU A 30 11.42 -7.58 18.20
C LEU A 30 10.51 -7.96 19.37
N GLU A 31 9.25 -8.32 19.08
CA GLU A 31 8.30 -8.75 20.12
C GLU A 31 8.69 -10.10 20.70
N GLY A 32 8.92 -11.11 19.85
CA GLY A 32 9.23 -12.46 20.32
C GLY A 32 10.55 -12.57 21.08
N ALA A 33 11.56 -11.76 20.72
CA ALA A 33 12.85 -11.70 21.39
C ALA A 33 12.89 -10.69 22.55
N GLU A 34 11.75 -10.10 22.93
CA GLU A 34 11.61 -9.09 23.98
C GLU A 34 12.55 -7.87 23.79
N LEU A 35 12.85 -7.55 22.53
CA LEU A 35 13.71 -6.41 22.17
C LEU A 35 12.92 -5.10 22.09
N THR A 36 11.59 -5.14 22.07
CA THR A 36 10.71 -3.96 21.98
C THR A 36 11.05 -2.87 23.01
N LYS A 37 11.44 -3.25 24.23
CA LYS A 37 11.80 -2.30 25.32
C LYS A 37 13.29 -1.96 25.39
N LYS A 38 14.13 -2.53 24.53
CA LYS A 38 15.58 -2.28 24.55
C LYS A 38 15.90 -0.89 23.94
N PRO A 39 17.04 -0.29 24.31
CA PRO A 39 17.48 0.99 23.74
C PRO A 39 17.59 0.92 22.21
N SER A 40 17.30 2.04 21.55
CA SER A 40 17.31 2.15 20.08
C SER A 40 18.63 1.64 19.47
N ARG A 41 19.77 2.01 20.07
CA ARG A 41 21.10 1.56 19.66
C ARG A 41 21.29 0.03 19.68
N VAL A 42 20.65 -0.67 20.62
CA VAL A 42 20.68 -2.15 20.70
C VAL A 42 19.87 -2.73 19.54
N LYS A 43 18.66 -2.21 19.30
CA LYS A 43 17.83 -2.62 18.16
C LYS A 43 18.54 -2.38 16.83
N THR A 44 19.20 -1.23 16.68
CA THR A 44 20.04 -0.91 15.51
C THR A 44 21.14 -1.94 15.29
N ALA A 45 21.84 -2.35 16.34
CA ALA A 45 22.88 -3.39 16.22
C ALA A 45 22.31 -4.73 15.74
N TYR A 46 21.16 -5.15 16.28
CA TYR A 46 20.45 -6.35 15.83
C TYR A 46 20.01 -6.24 14.38
N PHE A 47 19.38 -5.12 13.99
CA PHE A 47 18.95 -4.88 12.61
C PHE A 47 20.12 -5.01 11.65
N LEU A 48 21.23 -4.32 11.94
CA LEU A 48 22.43 -4.35 11.08
C LEU A 48 23.09 -5.74 11.05
N SER A 49 22.95 -6.57 12.09
CA SER A 49 23.47 -7.94 12.07
C SER A 49 22.67 -8.89 11.17
N PHE A 50 21.38 -8.61 10.93
CA PHE A 50 20.48 -9.51 10.18
C PHE A 50 20.11 -9.00 8.79
N CYS A 51 20.18 -7.69 8.55
CA CYS A 51 19.74 -7.10 7.27
C CYS A 51 20.57 -7.54 6.05
N GLY A 52 21.74 -8.16 6.26
CA GLY A 52 22.60 -8.67 5.20
C GLY A 52 23.52 -7.61 4.59
N THR A 53 24.52 -8.06 3.83
CA THR A 53 25.62 -7.22 3.36
C THR A 53 25.16 -6.10 2.43
N ALA A 54 24.26 -6.37 1.49
CA ALA A 54 23.73 -5.37 0.57
C ALA A 54 23.01 -4.21 1.31
N ALA A 55 22.22 -4.54 2.34
CA ALA A 55 21.57 -3.53 3.16
C ALA A 55 22.56 -2.78 4.06
N GLN A 56 23.58 -3.45 4.60
CA GLN A 56 24.65 -2.78 5.35
C GLN A 56 25.43 -1.78 4.49
N GLU A 57 25.74 -2.13 3.24
CA GLU A 57 26.37 -1.22 2.28
C GLU A 57 25.47 -0.03 1.98
N ARG A 58 24.17 -0.27 1.80
CA ARG A 58 23.21 0.81 1.61
C ARG A 58 23.14 1.73 2.83
N TYR A 59 23.06 1.18 4.03
CA TYR A 59 23.07 1.93 5.29
C TYR A 59 24.31 2.83 5.41
N LYS A 60 25.50 2.36 5.00
CA LYS A 60 26.74 3.17 5.01
C LYS A 60 26.69 4.38 4.08
N SER A 61 25.85 4.35 3.04
CA SER A 61 25.65 5.49 2.13
C SER A 61 24.64 6.53 2.66
N PHE A 62 23.92 6.24 3.75
CA PHE A 62 22.96 7.19 4.30
C PHE A 62 23.64 8.41 4.91
N THR A 63 23.10 9.57 4.56
CA THR A 63 23.43 10.85 5.20
C THR A 63 22.50 11.12 6.38
N TRP A 64 23.04 11.62 7.49
CA TRP A 64 22.29 11.85 8.72
C TRP A 64 22.25 13.33 9.05
N VAL A 65 21.10 13.81 9.56
CA VAL A 65 20.95 15.22 9.96
C VAL A 65 21.72 15.47 11.25
N GLN A 66 21.61 14.54 12.20
CA GLN A 66 22.43 14.51 13.40
C GLN A 66 23.24 13.21 13.43
N GLU A 67 24.47 13.27 13.92
CA GLU A 67 25.37 12.09 13.93
C GLU A 67 24.79 10.92 14.73
N ASP A 68 23.99 11.20 15.76
CA ASP A 68 23.37 10.17 16.60
C ASP A 68 22.17 9.48 15.92
N ASP A 69 21.63 10.04 14.83
CA ASP A 69 20.50 9.47 14.09
C ASP A 69 20.84 8.11 13.49
N LYS A 70 22.11 7.87 13.19
CA LYS A 70 22.62 6.57 12.70
C LYS A 70 22.51 5.46 13.74
N HIS A 71 22.19 5.79 14.99
CA HIS A 71 21.96 4.83 16.07
C HIS A 71 20.48 4.65 16.38
N ASP A 72 19.60 5.43 15.75
CA ASP A 72 18.17 5.38 15.96
C ASP A 72 17.48 4.45 14.95
N ILE A 73 16.97 3.31 15.43
CA ILE A 73 16.35 2.29 14.58
C ILE A 73 15.17 2.86 13.78
N ASP A 74 14.38 3.76 14.37
CA ASP A 74 13.20 4.29 13.70
C ASP A 74 13.60 5.19 12.51
N LYS A 75 14.69 5.95 12.65
CA LYS A 75 15.24 6.76 11.55
C LYS A 75 15.88 5.90 10.46
N ILE A 76 16.55 4.82 10.85
CA ILE A 76 17.12 3.84 9.90
C ILE A 76 16.01 3.16 9.10
N LEU A 77 14.99 2.63 9.78
CA LEU A 77 13.86 1.98 9.12
C LEU A 77 13.13 2.96 8.20
N LYS A 78 12.96 4.21 8.63
CA LYS A 78 12.38 5.27 7.79
C LYS A 78 13.18 5.53 6.52
N LYS A 79 14.52 5.65 6.60
CA LYS A 79 15.39 5.82 5.43
C LYS A 79 15.26 4.67 4.43
N PHE A 80 15.30 3.43 4.91
CA PHE A 80 15.10 2.27 4.05
C PHE A 80 13.70 2.27 3.42
N LYS A 81 12.66 2.59 4.19
CA LYS A 81 11.30 2.72 3.66
C LYS A 81 11.21 3.80 2.58
N GLU A 82 11.75 4.98 2.81
CA GLU A 82 11.73 6.08 1.83
C GLU A 82 12.50 5.78 0.55
N GLU A 83 13.54 4.96 0.62
CA GLU A 83 14.36 4.62 -0.54
C GLU A 83 13.82 3.41 -1.33
N LEU A 84 13.34 2.39 -0.62
CA LEU A 84 12.83 1.13 -1.21
C LEU A 84 11.33 1.22 -1.54
N MET A 85 10.63 2.12 -0.87
CA MET A 85 9.24 2.49 -1.13
C MET A 85 9.18 4.03 -1.25
N PRO A 86 9.85 4.62 -2.27
CA PRO A 86 9.75 6.05 -2.52
C PRO A 86 8.28 6.40 -2.59
N THR A 87 7.88 7.42 -1.82
CA THR A 87 6.50 7.88 -1.76
C THR A 87 5.95 7.91 -3.16
N GLU A 88 5.00 7.01 -3.43
CA GLU A 88 4.30 6.96 -4.69
C GLU A 88 3.92 8.40 -5.04
N ASN A 89 4.35 8.86 -6.20
CA ASN A 89 4.08 10.24 -6.60
C ASN A 89 2.56 10.36 -6.64
N ARG A 90 1.97 10.96 -5.60
CA ARG A 90 0.52 10.98 -5.44
C ARG A 90 -0.16 11.60 -6.66
N CYS A 91 0.51 12.52 -7.35
CA CYS A 91 -0.01 13.07 -8.59
C CYS A 91 -0.06 12.01 -9.69
N ILE A 92 0.95 11.16 -9.81
CA ILE A 92 0.97 10.02 -10.75
C ILE A 92 -0.07 8.98 -10.34
N GLU A 93 -0.12 8.52 -9.08
CA GLU A 93 -1.11 7.53 -8.64
C GLU A 93 -2.53 8.02 -8.86
N ARG A 94 -2.82 9.27 -8.47
CA ARG A 94 -4.12 9.88 -8.71
C ARG A 94 -4.37 10.08 -10.19
N PHE A 95 -3.36 10.40 -10.99
CA PHE A 95 -3.51 10.47 -12.44
C PHE A 95 -3.90 9.12 -13.02
N VAL A 96 -3.22 8.03 -12.63
CA VAL A 96 -3.52 6.66 -13.07
C VAL A 96 -4.92 6.26 -12.62
N PHE A 97 -5.29 6.45 -11.35
CA PHE A 97 -6.64 6.22 -10.85
C PHE A 97 -7.69 7.03 -11.62
N ASN A 98 -7.43 8.32 -11.86
CA ASN A 98 -8.39 9.20 -12.51
C ASN A 98 -8.55 8.95 -14.01
N THR A 99 -7.53 8.38 -14.66
CA THR A 99 -7.53 8.08 -16.10
C THR A 99 -7.87 6.62 -16.41
N ARG A 100 -8.04 5.77 -15.38
CA ARG A 100 -8.48 4.38 -15.54
C ARG A 100 -9.90 4.32 -16.10
N GLN A 101 -10.03 3.62 -17.22
CA GLN A 101 -11.28 3.38 -17.96
C GLN A 101 -11.46 1.88 -18.12
N GLN A 102 -12.69 1.35 -18.05
CA GLN A 102 -12.96 -0.05 -18.34
C GLN A 102 -12.53 -0.36 -19.78
N GLN A 103 -11.72 -1.40 -19.95
CA GLN A 103 -11.23 -1.80 -21.26
C GLN A 103 -12.30 -2.58 -22.04
N PRO A 104 -12.27 -2.58 -23.39
CA PRO A 104 -13.18 -3.41 -24.18
C PRO A 104 -13.08 -4.89 -23.79
N GLY A 105 -14.20 -5.47 -23.37
CA GLY A 105 -14.26 -6.88 -22.93
C GLY A 105 -13.75 -7.13 -21.50
N GLU A 106 -13.35 -6.11 -20.75
CA GLU A 106 -13.02 -6.24 -19.33
C GLU A 106 -14.30 -6.39 -18.50
N PRO A 107 -14.44 -7.44 -17.66
CA PRO A 107 -15.57 -7.55 -16.74
C PRO A 107 -15.59 -6.42 -15.71
N VAL A 108 -16.77 -5.89 -15.37
CA VAL A 108 -16.89 -4.80 -14.38
C VAL A 108 -16.31 -5.18 -13.02
N ALA A 109 -16.39 -6.46 -12.63
CA ALA A 109 -15.81 -6.94 -11.40
C ALA A 109 -14.29 -6.75 -11.36
N GLU A 110 -13.60 -7.01 -12.48
CA GLU A 110 -12.15 -6.78 -12.60
C GLU A 110 -11.85 -5.29 -12.60
N PHE A 111 -12.61 -4.48 -13.35
CA PHE A 111 -12.46 -3.03 -13.37
C PHE A 111 -12.60 -2.41 -11.97
N VAL A 112 -13.63 -2.81 -11.22
CA VAL A 112 -13.87 -2.33 -9.84
C VAL A 112 -12.77 -2.80 -8.88
N ALA A 113 -12.31 -4.05 -8.99
CA ALA A 113 -11.20 -4.55 -8.18
C ALA A 113 -9.91 -3.75 -8.45
N ASP A 114 -9.67 -3.37 -9.69
CA ASP A 114 -8.51 -2.57 -10.09
C ASP A 114 -8.62 -1.12 -9.60
N LEU A 115 -9.82 -0.52 -9.65
CA LEU A 115 -10.09 0.80 -9.05
C LEU A 115 -9.85 0.80 -7.53
N LEU A 116 -10.31 -0.23 -6.82
CA LEU A 116 -10.05 -0.43 -5.38
C LEU A 116 -8.55 -0.49 -5.09
N ARG A 117 -7.81 -1.26 -5.89
CA ARG A 117 -6.36 -1.39 -5.77
C ARG A 117 -5.65 -0.05 -6.00
N LEU A 118 -6.00 0.68 -7.05
CA LEU A 118 -5.41 2.00 -7.37
C LEU A 118 -5.79 3.07 -6.34
N ALA A 119 -6.99 3.02 -5.76
CA ALA A 119 -7.38 3.95 -4.71
C ALA A 119 -6.52 3.79 -3.45
N SER A 120 -6.04 2.58 -3.15
CA SER A 120 -5.22 2.28 -1.97
C SER A 120 -3.83 2.98 -1.99
N THR A 121 -3.29 3.26 -3.18
CA THR A 121 -1.99 3.95 -3.37
C THR A 121 -2.13 5.48 -3.44
N CYS A 122 -3.36 5.98 -3.66
CA CYS A 122 -3.62 7.41 -3.82
C CYS A 122 -3.60 8.23 -2.51
N GLN A 123 -3.45 7.57 -1.35
CA GLN A 123 -3.50 8.16 0.00
C GLN A 123 -4.77 9.02 0.20
N PHE A 124 -5.93 8.54 -0.27
CA PHE A 124 -7.22 9.22 -0.08
C PHE A 124 -7.69 9.21 1.38
N GLU A 125 -7.14 8.32 2.20
CA GLU A 125 -7.30 8.27 3.66
C GLU A 125 -7.01 9.60 4.39
N LYS A 126 -6.19 10.49 3.80
CA LYS A 126 -5.97 11.85 4.32
C LYS A 126 -7.13 12.82 4.05
N LEU A 127 -8.17 12.39 3.34
CA LEU A 127 -9.33 13.20 2.95
C LEU A 127 -10.59 12.93 3.81
N THR A 128 -10.54 12.05 4.81
CA THR A 128 -11.61 11.61 5.77
C THR A 128 -13.00 12.23 5.57
N PRO A 129 -13.99 11.40 5.19
CA PRO A 129 -14.89 10.71 6.12
C PRO A 129 -15.06 9.21 5.81
N GLU A 130 -15.76 8.50 6.69
CA GLU A 130 -16.23 7.12 6.48
C GLU A 130 -16.98 7.06 5.11
N ASN A 131 -16.58 6.14 4.24
CA ASN A 131 -17.14 5.88 2.89
C ASN A 131 -16.62 6.73 1.70
N VAL A 132 -15.64 7.64 1.86
CA VAL A 132 -15.10 8.39 0.69
C VAL A 132 -14.45 7.47 -0.36
N ASN A 133 -13.87 6.34 0.05
CA ASN A 133 -13.36 5.38 -0.93
C ASN A 133 -14.50 4.82 -1.81
N GLU A 134 -15.66 4.51 -1.23
CA GLU A 134 -16.83 4.01 -1.96
C GLU A 134 -17.39 5.07 -2.89
N GLU A 135 -17.52 6.31 -2.45
CA GLU A 135 -17.99 7.43 -3.28
C GLU A 135 -17.02 7.77 -4.42
N LEU A 136 -15.71 7.71 -4.17
CA LEU A 136 -14.69 7.90 -5.20
C LEU A 136 -14.75 6.79 -6.25
N ILE A 137 -14.90 5.54 -5.80
CA ILE A 137 -15.03 4.39 -6.69
C ILE A 137 -16.34 4.45 -7.45
N LEU A 138 -17.45 4.81 -6.81
CA LEU A 138 -18.75 4.98 -7.45
C LEU A 138 -18.68 6.04 -8.56
N GLY A 139 -18.12 7.22 -8.25
CA GLY A 139 -17.91 8.26 -9.25
C GLY A 139 -17.01 7.81 -10.40
N LYS A 140 -15.98 7.01 -10.13
CA LYS A 140 -15.11 6.45 -11.17
C LYS A 140 -15.73 5.33 -11.98
N LEU A 141 -16.54 4.49 -11.36
CA LEU A 141 -17.32 3.50 -12.06
C LEU A 141 -18.23 4.21 -13.06
N VAL A 142 -19.05 5.18 -12.62
CA VAL A 142 -19.95 5.92 -13.53
C VAL A 142 -19.19 6.62 -14.67
N CYS A 143 -18.09 7.32 -14.39
CA CYS A 143 -17.31 8.01 -15.42
C CYS A 143 -16.47 7.09 -16.32
N GLY A 144 -16.14 5.90 -15.82
CA GLY A 144 -15.16 4.99 -16.41
C GLY A 144 -15.76 3.88 -17.29
N LEU A 145 -17.09 3.72 -17.27
CA LEU A 145 -17.79 2.76 -18.13
C LEU A 145 -17.81 3.26 -19.58
N PRO A 146 -17.71 2.39 -20.60
CA PRO A 146 -17.76 2.79 -22.01
C PRO A 146 -19.19 3.03 -22.49
N ASP A 147 -20.17 2.27 -21.99
CA ASP A 147 -21.57 2.31 -22.45
C ASP A 147 -22.34 3.52 -21.87
N SER A 148 -22.73 4.45 -22.74
CA SER A 148 -23.53 5.62 -22.37
C SER A 148 -24.92 5.31 -21.83
N ALA A 149 -25.56 4.24 -22.30
CA ALA A 149 -26.89 3.85 -21.85
C ALA A 149 -26.83 3.30 -20.41
N VAL A 150 -25.82 2.50 -20.10
CA VAL A 150 -25.58 2.03 -18.72
C VAL A 150 -25.23 3.21 -17.81
N ARG A 151 -24.38 4.15 -18.25
CA ARG A 151 -24.11 5.38 -17.49
C ARG A 151 -25.39 6.19 -17.21
N HIS A 152 -26.27 6.32 -18.22
CA HIS A 152 -27.54 7.04 -18.05
C HIS A 152 -28.43 6.39 -16.97
N ARG A 153 -28.58 5.05 -17.04
CA ARG A 153 -29.34 4.29 -16.04
C ARG A 153 -28.79 4.46 -14.63
N LEU A 154 -27.47 4.51 -14.47
CA LEU A 154 -26.84 4.77 -13.17
C LEU A 154 -27.17 6.19 -12.67
N LEU A 155 -27.12 7.19 -13.54
CA LEU A 155 -27.42 8.59 -13.18
C LEU A 155 -28.89 8.82 -12.80
N GLU A 156 -29.82 8.05 -13.37
CA GLU A 156 -31.25 8.11 -13.04
C GLU A 156 -31.55 7.71 -11.58
N GLU A 157 -30.68 6.91 -10.95
CA GLU A 157 -30.81 6.51 -9.55
C GLU A 157 -30.59 7.67 -8.56
N GLY A 158 -29.90 8.74 -9.00
CA GLY A 158 -29.66 9.95 -8.21
C GLY A 158 -29.06 9.66 -6.84
N ASN A 159 -29.63 10.24 -5.79
CA ASN A 159 -29.15 10.09 -4.41
C ASN A 159 -29.31 8.68 -3.82
N ASN A 160 -30.01 7.78 -4.51
CA ASN A 160 -30.19 6.38 -4.08
C ASN A 160 -29.13 5.45 -4.67
N LEU A 161 -28.20 5.97 -5.48
CA LEU A 161 -27.15 5.18 -6.09
C LEU A 161 -26.06 4.88 -5.05
N THR A 162 -25.88 3.60 -4.72
CA THR A 162 -24.76 3.10 -3.91
C THR A 162 -23.78 2.33 -4.79
N LEU A 163 -22.55 2.11 -4.31
CA LEU A 163 -21.55 1.30 -5.02
C LEU A 163 -22.08 -0.10 -5.36
N ASP A 164 -22.67 -0.80 -4.40
CA ASP A 164 -23.25 -2.14 -4.61
C ASP A 164 -24.36 -2.14 -5.66
N LYS A 165 -25.23 -1.13 -5.63
CA LYS A 165 -26.32 -0.98 -6.61
C LYS A 165 -25.76 -0.71 -8.01
N ALA A 166 -24.75 0.14 -8.11
CA ALA A 166 -24.08 0.45 -9.36
C ALA A 166 -23.40 -0.80 -9.96
N ILE A 167 -22.67 -1.57 -9.15
CA ILE A 167 -22.05 -2.83 -9.56
C ILE A 167 -23.12 -3.80 -10.10
N THR A 168 -24.23 -3.97 -9.38
CA THR A 168 -25.33 -4.86 -9.79
C THR A 168 -25.92 -4.44 -11.13
N ILE A 169 -26.20 -3.14 -11.32
CA ILE A 169 -26.76 -2.60 -12.56
C ILE A 169 -25.84 -2.88 -13.75
N VAL A 170 -24.53 -2.66 -13.58
CA VAL A 170 -23.56 -2.89 -14.65
C VAL A 170 -23.41 -4.37 -14.94
N GLN A 171 -23.30 -5.23 -13.92
CA GLN A 171 -23.23 -6.68 -14.11
C GLN A 171 -24.44 -7.24 -14.87
N CYS A 172 -25.64 -6.76 -14.57
CA CYS A 172 -26.84 -7.14 -15.32
C CYS A 172 -26.78 -6.67 -16.79
N ALA A 173 -26.18 -5.50 -17.07
CA ALA A 173 -26.02 -5.02 -18.43
C ALA A 173 -25.00 -5.85 -19.22
N GLU A 174 -23.90 -6.28 -18.57
CA GLU A 174 -22.88 -7.15 -19.18
C GLU A 174 -23.42 -8.53 -19.56
N GLN A 175 -24.40 -9.07 -18.83
CA GLN A 175 -25.03 -10.35 -19.14
C GLN A 175 -25.98 -10.30 -20.35
N VAL A 176 -26.40 -9.10 -20.75
CA VAL A 176 -27.37 -8.87 -21.84
C VAL A 176 -26.68 -8.40 -23.13
N ALA A 177 -25.41 -8.01 -23.05
CA ALA A 177 -24.56 -7.57 -24.17
C ALA A 177 -23.90 -8.75 -24.90
#